data_AF-A0A3N5RPR7-F1
#
_entry.id   AF-A0A3N5RPR7-F1
#
_cell.length_a   1.000
_cell.length_b   1.000
_cell.length_c   1.000
_cell.angle_alpha   90.00
_cell.angle_beta   90.00
_cell.angle_gamma   90.00
#
_symmetry.space_group_name_H-M   'P 1'
#
loop_
_entity.id
_entity.type
_entity.pdbx_description
1 polymer ?
#
loop_
_entity_poly.entity_id
_entity_poly.type
_entity_poly.pdbx_seq_one_letter_code
_entity_poly.pdbx_strand_id
1 'polypeptide(L)'
;MKNIITQQIDGHQIITRIEGAGGLIDPEATRRRVAVEIEKTDVAKQINEQKSMMAVYARQAYQASKNHRTAKTEAEKRGFEDEYRLRHAQSKEIEKILAPLAVEYQKKFREMVTEYAVYFTPKEGEYIVEDAEAADAELKMIAATQAGRVLKKDLSEIVDNRGKVYYKKTSGEWFRFEMRKLGDTAPSGAVLDADLTDAQRLEIMEHDTKLRIAALKPAERLAERDVIIDGLAHRADAMRGKLDIQGDKDALAKARAWYDTEKGKVEAKYA
;
A
#
# COMPACT_ATOMS: atom_id res chain seq x y z
N MET A 1 12.02 18.33 8.26
CA MET A 1 12.08 17.51 7.03
C MET A 1 11.02 16.42 7.08
N LYS A 2 10.31 16.19 5.97
CA LYS A 2 9.36 15.08 5.79
C LYS A 2 9.71 14.25 4.56
N ASN A 3 9.24 13.01 4.52
CA ASN A 3 9.34 12.13 3.36
C ASN A 3 8.03 12.16 2.57
N ILE A 4 8.11 12.44 1.27
CA ILE A 4 7.01 12.30 0.32
C ILE A 4 7.20 10.96 -0.41
N ILE A 5 6.21 10.09 -0.28
CA ILE A 5 6.17 8.79 -0.96
C ILE A 5 5.28 8.92 -2.19
N THR A 6 5.82 8.48 -3.32
CA THR A 6 5.14 8.44 -4.60
C THR A 6 5.05 7.02 -5.15
N GLN A 7 4.04 6.77 -5.97
CA GLN A 7 3.88 5.52 -6.70
C GLN A 7 3.60 5.80 -8.18
N GLN A 8 4.19 4.98 -9.05
CA GLN A 8 3.88 5.01 -10.48
C GLN A 8 2.51 4.33 -10.73
N ILE A 9 1.52 5.09 -11.17
CA ILE A 9 0.17 4.61 -11.49
C ILE A 9 -0.23 5.17 -12.86
N ASP A 10 -0.55 4.29 -13.81
CA ASP A 10 -1.01 4.66 -15.16
C ASP A 10 -0.13 5.69 -15.89
N GLY A 11 1.19 5.67 -15.63
CA GLY A 11 2.15 6.61 -16.24
C GLY A 11 2.39 7.89 -15.44
N HIS A 12 1.78 8.04 -14.26
CA HIS A 12 1.93 9.21 -13.38
C HIS A 12 2.60 8.85 -12.05
N GLN A 13 3.49 9.71 -11.56
CA GLN A 13 4.01 9.63 -10.20
C GLN A 13 3.05 10.33 -9.24
N ILE A 14 2.27 9.56 -8.50
CA ILE A 14 1.23 10.05 -7.60
C ILE A 14 1.76 10.06 -6.17
N ILE A 15 1.58 11.17 -5.46
CA ILE A 15 1.86 11.25 -4.03
C ILE A 15 0.82 10.40 -3.29
N THR A 16 1.28 9.37 -2.60
CA THR A 16 0.40 8.44 -1.86
C THR A 16 0.45 8.67 -0.35
N ARG A 17 1.55 9.23 0.14
CA ARG A 17 1.74 9.50 1.57
C ARG A 17 2.79 10.58 1.78
N ILE A 18 2.59 11.33 2.86
CA ILE A 18 3.60 12.22 3.43
C ILE A 18 3.77 11.79 4.88
N GLU A 19 4.99 11.47 5.29
CA GLU A 19 5.29 11.03 6.65
C GLU A 19 6.50 11.77 7.20
N GLY A 20 6.63 11.81 8.53
CA GLY A 20 7.82 12.37 9.16
C GLY A 20 9.05 11.61 8.65
N ALA A 21 10.10 12.34 8.25
CA ALA A 21 11.38 11.72 7.95
C ALA A 21 11.97 11.22 9.28
N GLY A 22 11.56 10.03 9.71
CA GLY A 22 11.87 9.47 11.02
C GLY A 22 13.38 9.39 11.19
N GLY A 23 13.94 10.28 12.02
CA GLY A 23 15.35 10.35 12.36
C GLY A 23 16.25 10.37 11.13
N LEU A 24 16.63 11.55 10.66
CA LEU A 24 17.50 11.79 9.49
C LEU A 24 18.73 10.86 9.38
N ILE A 25 19.16 10.24 10.48
CA ILE A 25 20.28 9.30 10.58
C ILE A 25 19.74 7.86 10.60
N ASP A 26 20.15 7.03 9.64
CA ASP A 26 20.01 5.58 9.75
C ASP A 26 20.91 5.09 10.91
N PRO A 27 20.33 4.70 12.05
CA PRO A 27 21.11 4.38 13.24
C PRO A 27 21.93 3.10 13.06
N GLU A 28 21.50 2.19 12.18
CA GLU A 28 22.18 0.92 11.93
C GLU A 28 23.36 1.14 10.98
N ALA A 29 23.14 1.83 9.86
CA ALA A 29 24.21 2.15 8.93
C ALA A 29 25.28 3.05 9.58
N THR A 30 24.85 4.03 10.37
CA THR A 30 25.76 4.90 11.14
C THR A 30 26.56 4.10 12.15
N ARG A 31 25.92 3.20 12.92
CA ARG A 31 26.62 2.34 13.87
C ARG A 31 27.66 1.46 13.20
N ARG A 32 27.35 0.87 12.02
CA ARG A 32 28.31 0.05 11.26
C ARG A 32 29.53 0.86 10.81
N ARG A 33 29.31 2.08 10.30
CA ARG A 33 30.40 2.97 9.89
C ARG A 33 31.27 3.39 11.08
N VAL A 34 30.64 3.83 12.17
CA VAL A 34 31.35 4.23 13.40
C VAL A 34 32.11 3.07 14.00
N ALA A 35 31.57 1.84 14.00
CA ALA A 35 32.27 0.67 14.53
C ALA A 35 33.58 0.36 13.79
N VAL A 36 33.66 0.64 12.49
CA VAL A 36 34.90 0.47 11.71
C VAL A 36 35.90 1.59 12.01
N GLU A 37 35.42 2.84 12.07
CA GLU A 37 36.30 3.99 12.25
C GLU A 37 36.81 4.14 13.69
N ILE A 38 36.01 3.78 14.70
CA ILE A 38 36.43 3.89 16.09
C ILE A 38 37.58 2.95 16.44
N GLU A 39 37.64 1.76 15.83
CA GLU A 39 38.76 0.81 16.02
C GLU A 39 40.10 1.36 15.51
N LYS A 40 40.08 2.37 14.63
CA LYS A 40 41.31 3.04 14.14
C LYS A 40 41.84 4.08 15.13
N THR A 41 41.04 4.47 16.12
CA THR A 41 41.42 5.51 17.10
C THR A 41 42.45 5.00 18.10
N ASP A 42 43.27 5.91 18.63
CA ASP A 42 44.32 5.54 19.58
C ASP A 42 43.76 4.99 20.90
N VAL A 43 42.60 5.49 21.35
CA VAL A 43 41.91 4.97 22.55
C VAL A 43 41.48 3.51 22.36
N ALA A 44 40.98 3.13 21.17
CA ALA A 44 40.60 1.75 20.86
C ALA A 44 41.83 0.83 20.81
N LYS A 45 42.92 1.28 20.19
CA LYS A 45 44.19 0.55 20.15
C LYS A 45 44.75 0.31 21.55
N GLN A 46 44.76 1.34 22.40
CA GLN A 46 45.20 1.23 23.79
C GLN A 46 44.33 0.25 24.59
N ILE A 47 43.01 0.29 24.45
CA ILE A 47 42.11 -0.69 25.09
C ILE A 47 42.46 -2.12 24.64
N ASN A 48 42.67 -2.34 23.35
CA ASN A 48 42.97 -3.66 22.80
C ASN A 48 44.34 -4.19 23.27
N GLU A 49 45.35 -3.32 23.37
CA GLU A 49 46.66 -3.64 23.94
C GLU A 49 46.56 -4.03 25.42
N GLN A 50 45.88 -3.22 26.23
CA GLN A 50 45.67 -3.47 27.65
C GLN A 50 44.88 -4.77 27.89
N LYS A 51 43.81 -5.02 27.12
CA LYS A 51 43.07 -6.29 27.17
C LYS A 51 43.95 -7.49 26.84
N SER A 52 44.84 -7.36 25.87
CA SER A 52 45.77 -8.43 25.49
C SER A 52 46.75 -8.73 26.61
N MET A 53 47.32 -7.71 27.25
CA MET A 53 48.20 -7.87 28.42
C MET A 53 47.46 -8.49 29.62
N MET A 54 46.23 -8.05 29.88
CA MET A 54 45.38 -8.63 30.93
C MET A 54 45.14 -10.12 30.70
N ALA A 55 44.84 -10.51 29.46
CA ALA A 55 44.65 -11.91 29.09
C ALA A 55 45.93 -12.75 29.29
N VAL A 56 47.11 -12.18 29.04
CA VAL A 56 48.40 -12.84 29.31
C VAL A 56 48.57 -13.07 30.81
N TYR A 57 48.37 -12.03 31.64
CA TYR A 57 48.50 -12.17 33.09
C TYR A 57 47.47 -13.13 33.68
N ALA A 58 46.23 -13.13 33.19
CA ALA A 58 45.20 -14.08 33.61
C ALA A 58 45.59 -15.53 33.30
N ARG A 59 46.15 -15.80 32.10
CA ARG A 59 46.66 -17.14 31.74
C ARG A 59 47.85 -17.56 32.61
N GLN A 60 48.78 -16.64 32.87
CA GLN A 60 49.94 -16.92 33.72
C GLN A 60 49.51 -17.20 35.18
N ALA A 61 48.57 -16.42 35.72
CA ALA A 61 47.98 -16.68 37.03
C ALA A 61 47.31 -18.06 37.08
N TYR A 62 46.50 -18.40 36.08
CA TYR A 62 45.87 -19.72 35.99
C TYR A 62 46.92 -20.85 35.97
N GLN A 63 47.98 -20.69 35.16
CA GLN A 63 49.06 -21.67 35.08
C GLN A 63 49.82 -21.81 36.41
N ALA A 64 50.13 -20.69 37.09
CA ALA A 64 50.75 -20.70 38.40
C ALA A 64 49.86 -21.42 39.43
N SER A 65 48.55 -21.17 39.42
CA SER A 65 47.59 -21.89 40.28
C SER A 65 47.56 -23.40 40.00
N LYS A 66 47.64 -23.80 38.73
CA LYS A 66 47.73 -25.22 38.34
C LYS A 66 49.03 -25.84 38.83
N ASN A 67 50.16 -25.16 38.64
CA ASN A 67 51.48 -25.62 39.05
C ASN A 67 51.58 -25.75 40.58
N HIS A 68 51.00 -24.81 41.33
CA HIS A 68 50.89 -24.87 42.80
C HIS A 68 50.23 -26.17 43.26
N ARG A 69 49.13 -26.61 42.62
CA ARG A 69 48.41 -27.84 42.98
C ARG A 69 49.25 -29.11 42.74
N THR A 70 50.18 -29.07 41.80
CA THR A 70 51.01 -30.23 41.40
C THR A 70 52.42 -30.21 42.01
N ALA A 71 52.79 -29.14 42.71
CA ALA A 71 54.11 -28.97 43.31
C ALA A 71 54.35 -29.99 44.44
N LYS A 72 55.58 -30.51 44.53
CA LYS A 72 55.95 -31.58 45.47
C LYS A 72 56.58 -31.05 46.76
N THR A 73 57.11 -29.83 46.72
CA THR A 73 57.76 -29.18 47.87
C THR A 73 57.02 -27.91 48.29
N GLU A 74 57.11 -27.56 49.57
CA GLU A 74 56.54 -26.31 50.08
C GLU A 74 57.21 -25.06 49.52
N ALA A 75 58.50 -25.14 49.16
CA ALA A 75 59.21 -24.04 48.51
C ALA A 75 58.65 -23.76 47.10
N GLU A 76 58.40 -24.80 46.30
CA GLU A 76 57.78 -24.68 44.97
C GLU A 76 56.35 -24.14 45.08
N LYS A 77 55.56 -24.63 46.04
CA LYS A 77 54.19 -24.13 46.27
C LYS A 77 54.21 -22.62 46.54
N ARG A 78 55.04 -22.15 47.48
CA ARG A 78 55.15 -20.71 47.77
C ARG A 78 55.55 -19.91 46.53
N GLY A 79 56.51 -20.40 45.74
CA GLY A 79 56.91 -19.73 44.50
C GLY A 79 55.76 -19.55 43.50
N PHE A 80 54.94 -20.58 43.30
CA PHE A 80 53.76 -20.49 42.43
C PHE A 80 52.62 -19.65 43.03
N GLU A 81 52.47 -19.63 44.36
CA GLU A 81 51.52 -18.75 45.03
C GLU A 81 51.90 -17.27 44.89
N ASP A 82 53.19 -16.95 45.07
CA ASP A 82 53.71 -15.60 44.88
C ASP A 82 53.57 -15.14 43.42
N GLU A 83 53.86 -16.02 42.45
CA GLU A 83 53.62 -15.74 41.04
C GLU A 83 52.14 -15.49 40.75
N TYR A 84 51.23 -16.32 41.27
CA TYR A 84 49.79 -16.11 41.13
C TYR A 84 49.36 -14.73 41.66
N ARG A 85 49.79 -14.38 42.88
CA ARG A 85 49.48 -13.08 43.52
C ARG A 85 50.00 -11.92 42.69
N LEU A 86 51.23 -12.02 42.19
CA LEU A 86 51.85 -11.00 41.34
C LEU A 86 51.05 -10.81 40.04
N ARG A 87 50.78 -11.88 39.30
CA ARG A 87 50.05 -11.80 38.02
C ARG A 87 48.62 -11.30 38.20
N HIS A 88 47.96 -11.71 39.28
CA HIS A 88 46.64 -11.23 39.62
C HIS A 88 46.65 -9.73 39.97
N ALA A 89 47.66 -9.25 40.72
CA ALA A 89 47.83 -7.83 40.98
C ALA A 89 48.09 -7.02 39.70
N GLN A 90 48.94 -7.52 38.79
CA GLN A 90 49.18 -6.90 37.48
C GLN A 90 47.90 -6.81 36.63
N SER A 91 47.06 -7.85 36.65
CA SER A 91 45.75 -7.81 36.00
C SER A 91 44.83 -6.72 36.60
N LYS A 92 44.83 -6.57 37.92
CA LYS A 92 44.04 -5.51 38.61
C LYS A 92 44.52 -4.10 38.29
N GLU A 93 45.83 -3.89 38.11
CA GLU A 93 46.34 -2.59 37.68
C GLU A 93 45.88 -2.25 36.25
N ILE A 94 45.81 -3.25 35.36
CA ILE A 94 45.25 -3.04 34.02
C ILE A 94 43.76 -2.66 34.07
N GLU A 95 42.96 -3.28 34.96
CA GLU A 95 41.55 -2.89 35.13
C GLU A 95 41.39 -1.41 35.49
N LYS A 96 42.27 -0.88 36.35
CA LYS A 96 42.29 0.55 36.70
C LYS A 96 42.61 1.45 35.51
N ILE A 97 43.45 0.99 34.57
CA ILE A 97 43.80 1.70 33.34
C ILE A 97 42.65 1.63 32.31
N LEU A 98 41.97 0.48 32.22
CA LEU A 98 40.86 0.28 31.27
C LEU A 98 39.63 1.13 31.61
N ALA A 99 39.35 1.37 32.89
CA ALA A 99 38.19 2.14 33.32
C ALA A 99 38.10 3.57 32.72
N PRO A 100 39.13 4.44 32.83
CA PRO A 100 39.10 5.76 32.21
C PRO A 100 39.09 5.69 30.67
N LEU A 101 39.81 4.73 30.07
CA LEU A 101 39.81 4.55 28.61
C LEU A 101 38.43 4.18 28.08
N ALA A 102 37.64 3.38 28.81
CA ALA A 102 36.27 3.03 28.40
C ALA A 102 35.34 4.26 28.36
N VAL A 103 35.50 5.20 29.29
CA VAL A 103 34.74 6.46 29.30
C VAL A 103 35.14 7.33 28.10
N GLU A 104 36.43 7.45 27.83
CA GLU A 104 36.94 8.18 26.66
C GLU A 104 36.47 7.55 25.34
N TYR A 105 36.49 6.22 25.23
CA TYR A 105 35.98 5.49 24.09
C TYR A 105 34.49 5.77 23.86
N GLN A 106 33.65 5.76 24.91
CA GLN A 106 32.23 6.09 24.78
C GLN A 106 31.98 7.55 24.38
N LYS A 107 32.82 8.48 24.85
CA LYS A 107 32.75 9.88 24.43
C LYS A 107 33.05 9.99 22.93
N LYS A 108 34.16 9.39 22.48
CA LYS A 108 34.58 9.40 21.08
C LYS A 108 33.57 8.70 20.17
N PHE A 109 32.97 7.61 20.62
CA PHE A 109 31.87 6.94 19.91
C PHE A 109 30.69 7.89 19.66
N ARG A 110 30.27 8.66 20.68
CA ARG A 110 29.17 9.62 20.52
C ARG A 110 29.51 10.75 19.55
N GLU A 111 30.72 11.29 19.63
CA GLU A 111 31.22 12.31 18.69
C GLU A 111 31.22 11.77 17.25
N MET A 112 31.71 10.54 17.05
CA MET A 112 31.75 9.89 15.74
C MET A 112 30.36 9.55 15.19
N VAL A 113 29.36 9.26 16.03
CA VAL A 113 27.96 9.09 15.56
C VAL A 113 27.44 10.37 14.92
N THR A 114 27.84 11.53 15.42
CA THR A 114 27.48 12.82 14.81
C THR A 114 28.30 13.10 13.55
N GLU A 115 29.61 12.86 13.58
CA GLU A 115 30.51 13.14 12.45
C GLU A 115 30.27 12.21 11.24
N TYR A 116 30.00 10.93 11.50
CA TYR A 116 29.83 9.89 10.47
C TYR A 116 28.37 9.51 10.25
N ALA A 117 27.44 10.39 10.64
CA ALA A 117 26.00 10.20 10.44
C ALA A 117 25.71 9.79 8.98
N VAL A 118 25.14 8.59 8.81
CA VAL A 118 24.66 8.11 7.52
C VAL A 118 23.19 8.46 7.44
N TYR A 119 22.85 9.33 6.50
CA TYR A 119 21.48 9.77 6.32
C TYR A 119 20.67 8.75 5.53
N PHE A 120 19.37 8.63 5.83
CA PHE A 120 18.47 7.81 5.03
C PHE A 120 18.57 8.23 3.56
N THR A 121 18.95 7.28 2.70
CA THR A 121 18.88 7.48 1.26
C THR A 121 17.45 7.12 0.83
N PRO A 122 16.67 8.05 0.26
CA PRO A 122 15.32 7.76 -0.18
C PRO A 122 15.33 6.60 -1.18
N LYS A 123 14.39 5.66 -1.04
CA LYS A 123 14.20 4.62 -2.05
C LYS A 123 13.60 5.21 -3.32
N GLU A 124 13.56 4.42 -4.39
CA GLU A 124 12.85 4.83 -5.60
C GLU A 124 11.38 5.17 -5.26
N GLY A 125 10.96 6.39 -5.61
CA GLY A 125 9.64 6.92 -5.29
C GLY A 125 9.55 7.71 -3.98
N GLU A 126 10.61 7.78 -3.17
CA GLU A 126 10.66 8.57 -1.93
C GLU A 126 11.49 9.85 -2.12
N TYR A 127 11.08 10.94 -1.48
CA TYR A 127 11.76 12.23 -1.56
C TYR A 127 11.74 12.93 -0.21
N ILE A 128 12.90 13.36 0.27
CA ILE A 128 13.00 14.18 1.47
C ILE A 128 12.87 15.65 1.07
N VAL A 129 11.94 16.35 1.71
CA VAL A 129 11.64 17.77 1.49
C VAL A 129 11.55 18.52 2.81
N GLU A 130 11.64 19.84 2.76
CA GLU A 130 11.51 20.69 3.94
C GLU A 130 10.09 20.65 4.52
N ASP A 131 9.95 20.93 5.81
CA ASP A 131 8.66 20.84 6.49
C ASP A 131 7.60 21.76 5.89
N ALA A 132 8.02 22.94 5.43
CA ALA A 132 7.13 23.89 4.76
C ALA A 132 6.61 23.38 3.42
N GLU A 133 7.49 22.78 2.60
CA GLU A 133 7.13 22.19 1.31
C GLU A 133 6.21 20.99 1.50
N ALA A 134 6.49 20.16 2.50
CA ALA A 134 5.66 19.01 2.83
C ALA A 134 4.28 19.42 3.33
N ALA A 135 4.17 20.49 4.12
CA ALA A 135 2.90 21.03 4.58
C ALA A 135 2.04 21.54 3.41
N ASP A 136 2.64 22.24 2.44
CA ASP A 136 1.95 22.67 1.22
C ASP A 136 1.45 21.47 0.39
N ALA A 137 2.31 20.46 0.19
CA ALA A 137 1.93 19.23 -0.51
C ALA A 137 0.82 18.46 0.21
N GLU A 138 0.84 18.40 1.54
CA GLU A 138 -0.17 17.74 2.37
C GLU A 138 -1.54 18.42 2.24
N LEU A 139 -1.56 19.76 2.31
CA LEU A 139 -2.79 20.54 2.10
C LEU A 139 -3.36 20.34 0.70
N LYS A 140 -2.51 20.38 -0.34
CA LYS A 140 -2.93 20.11 -1.73
C LYS A 140 -3.42 18.69 -1.92
N MET A 141 -2.80 17.71 -1.28
CA MET A 141 -3.21 16.30 -1.37
C MET A 141 -4.60 16.09 -0.76
N ILE A 142 -4.86 16.71 0.40
CA ILE A 142 -6.18 16.67 1.06
C ILE A 142 -7.24 17.34 0.18
N ALA A 143 -6.95 18.54 -0.34
CA ALA A 143 -7.87 19.26 -1.23
C ALA A 143 -8.17 18.48 -2.52
N ALA A 144 -7.15 17.91 -3.17
CA ALA A 144 -7.33 17.08 -4.36
C ALA A 144 -8.23 15.87 -4.06
N THR A 145 -7.96 15.16 -2.95
CA THR A 145 -8.76 13.98 -2.55
C THR A 145 -10.23 14.35 -2.33
N GLN A 146 -10.51 15.47 -1.66
CA GLN A 146 -11.87 15.96 -1.44
C GLN A 146 -12.58 16.33 -2.76
N ALA A 147 -11.82 16.76 -3.77
CA ALA A 147 -12.32 17.06 -5.11
C ALA A 147 -12.43 15.81 -6.03
N GLY A 148 -12.17 14.60 -5.52
CA GLY A 148 -12.15 13.37 -6.34
C GLY A 148 -10.97 13.32 -7.33
N ARG A 149 -9.85 13.91 -6.93
CA ARG A 149 -8.59 13.99 -7.68
C ARG A 149 -7.46 13.41 -6.84
N VAL A 150 -6.32 13.19 -7.46
CA VAL A 150 -5.07 12.84 -6.77
C VAL A 150 -3.96 13.80 -7.18
N LEU A 151 -2.97 13.93 -6.31
CA LEU A 151 -1.86 14.86 -6.48
C LEU A 151 -0.64 14.16 -7.07
N LYS A 152 -0.07 14.71 -8.13
CA LYS A 152 1.19 14.24 -8.71
C LYS A 152 2.40 14.79 -7.94
N LYS A 153 3.57 14.20 -8.19
CA LYS A 153 4.85 14.66 -7.63
C LYS A 153 5.15 16.13 -7.93
N ASP A 154 4.77 16.64 -9.10
CA ASP A 154 4.96 18.04 -9.50
C ASP A 154 3.88 18.99 -8.90
N LEU A 155 3.08 18.48 -7.96
CA LEU A 155 1.96 19.16 -7.32
C LEU A 155 0.81 19.53 -8.27
N SER A 156 0.80 19.01 -9.50
CA SER A 156 -0.37 19.10 -10.37
C SER A 156 -1.42 18.05 -10.01
N GLU A 157 -2.68 18.38 -10.23
CA GLU A 157 -3.80 17.47 -9.96
C GLU A 157 -4.15 16.63 -11.19
N ILE A 158 -4.64 15.43 -10.93
CA ILE A 158 -5.23 14.56 -11.95
C ILE A 158 -6.54 13.97 -11.44
N VAL A 159 -7.54 13.94 -12.31
CA VAL A 159 -8.86 13.40 -11.95
C VAL A 159 -8.78 11.90 -11.70
N ASP A 160 -9.45 11.43 -10.65
CA ASP A 160 -9.65 10.01 -10.40
C ASP A 160 -11.11 9.64 -10.64
N ASN A 161 -11.39 9.19 -11.86
CA ASN A 161 -12.68 8.64 -12.24
C ASN A 161 -12.66 7.13 -12.34
N ARG A 162 -11.58 6.44 -11.94
CA ARG A 162 -11.47 4.99 -12.11
C ARG A 162 -12.65 4.27 -11.47
N GLY A 163 -13.22 3.32 -12.19
CA GLY A 163 -14.42 2.57 -11.78
C GLY A 163 -15.74 3.31 -11.96
N LYS A 164 -15.74 4.60 -12.33
CA LYS A 164 -16.97 5.33 -12.66
C LYS A 164 -17.44 4.99 -14.06
N VAL A 165 -18.76 4.91 -14.22
CA VAL A 165 -19.44 4.65 -15.50
C VAL A 165 -20.20 5.90 -15.90
N TYR A 166 -19.99 6.36 -17.13
CA TYR A 166 -20.67 7.50 -17.73
C TYR A 166 -21.46 7.05 -18.95
N TYR A 167 -22.58 7.73 -19.22
CA TYR A 167 -23.39 7.52 -20.40
C TYR A 167 -23.46 8.79 -21.22
N LYS A 168 -23.36 8.68 -22.54
CA LYS A 168 -23.54 9.80 -23.46
C LYS A 168 -24.49 9.41 -24.57
N LYS A 169 -25.49 10.25 -24.81
CA LYS A 169 -26.37 10.12 -25.97
C LYS A 169 -25.73 10.81 -27.17
N THR A 170 -25.47 10.07 -28.24
CA THR A 170 -24.92 10.58 -29.50
C THR A 170 -25.80 10.10 -30.64
N SER A 171 -26.32 11.03 -31.46
CA SER A 171 -27.20 10.70 -32.59
C SER A 171 -28.41 9.82 -32.24
N GLY A 172 -28.94 9.96 -31.02
CA GLY A 172 -30.09 9.20 -30.54
C GLY A 172 -29.75 7.90 -29.80
N GLU A 173 -28.50 7.45 -29.84
CA GLU A 173 -28.04 6.20 -29.22
C GLU A 173 -27.24 6.46 -27.94
N TRP A 174 -27.38 5.57 -26.95
CA TRP A 174 -26.69 5.66 -25.68
C TRP A 174 -25.39 4.85 -25.69
N PHE A 175 -24.29 5.49 -25.32
CA PHE A 175 -22.98 4.86 -25.24
C PHE A 175 -22.49 4.83 -23.78
N ARG A 176 -22.08 3.65 -23.31
CA ARG A 176 -21.51 3.41 -21.98
C ARG A 176 -19.99 3.58 -22.01
N PHE A 177 -19.45 4.39 -21.10
CA PHE A 177 -18.02 4.65 -20.94
C PHE A 177 -17.60 4.33 -19.51
N GLU A 178 -16.79 3.29 -19.35
CA GLU A 178 -16.21 2.91 -18.06
C GLU A 178 -14.78 3.46 -17.98
N MET A 179 -14.52 4.32 -17.01
CA MET A 179 -13.21 4.93 -16.83
C MET A 179 -12.30 3.93 -16.10
N ARG A 180 -11.14 3.60 -16.69
CA ARG A 180 -10.29 2.51 -16.19
C ARG A 180 -8.94 2.99 -15.70
N LYS A 181 -8.43 4.08 -16.27
CA LYS A 181 -7.12 4.63 -15.94
C LYS A 181 -7.26 5.93 -15.19
N LEU A 182 -6.25 6.22 -14.39
CA LEU A 182 -6.12 7.51 -13.74
C LEU A 182 -5.96 8.60 -14.82
N GLY A 183 -6.68 9.72 -14.64
CA GLY A 183 -6.71 10.79 -15.65
C GLY A 183 -7.75 10.63 -16.75
N ASP A 184 -8.44 9.49 -16.84
CA ASP A 184 -9.55 9.34 -17.78
C ASP A 184 -10.64 10.37 -17.45
N THR A 185 -10.90 11.26 -18.42
CA THR A 185 -11.94 12.28 -18.32
C THR A 185 -13.23 11.79 -18.95
N ALA A 186 -14.36 12.05 -18.29
CA ALA A 186 -15.67 11.80 -18.87
C ALA A 186 -15.80 12.51 -20.24
N PRO A 187 -16.36 11.84 -21.27
CA PRO A 187 -16.64 12.50 -22.54
C PRO A 187 -17.50 13.75 -22.33
N SER A 188 -17.24 14.79 -23.11
CA SER A 188 -18.03 16.03 -23.01
C SER A 188 -19.53 15.74 -23.23
N GLY A 189 -20.35 16.21 -22.30
CA GLY A 189 -21.81 16.00 -22.29
C GLY A 189 -22.25 14.62 -21.78
N ALA A 190 -21.35 13.80 -21.23
CA ALA A 190 -21.72 12.55 -20.59
C ALA A 190 -22.28 12.77 -19.17
N VAL A 191 -23.19 11.90 -18.76
CA VAL A 191 -23.83 11.88 -17.43
C VAL A 191 -23.30 10.69 -16.65
N LEU A 192 -22.97 10.86 -15.37
CA LEU A 192 -22.55 9.76 -14.51
C LEU A 192 -23.74 8.82 -14.26
N ASP A 193 -23.50 7.51 -14.21
CA ASP A 193 -24.55 6.50 -13.98
C ASP A 193 -25.43 6.79 -12.74
N ALA A 194 -24.78 7.24 -11.66
CA ALA A 194 -25.44 7.63 -10.42
C ALA A 194 -26.39 8.84 -10.59
N ASP A 195 -26.12 9.70 -11.56
CA ASP A 195 -26.85 10.96 -11.81
C ASP A 195 -27.89 10.82 -12.93
N LEU A 196 -28.07 9.62 -13.50
CA LEU A 196 -29.11 9.38 -14.51
C LEU A 196 -30.50 9.52 -13.92
N THR A 197 -31.38 10.23 -14.64
CA THR A 197 -32.80 10.30 -14.30
C THR A 197 -33.50 8.97 -14.62
N ASP A 198 -34.65 8.71 -14.00
CA ASP A 198 -35.43 7.49 -14.28
C ASP A 198 -35.83 7.39 -15.76
N ALA A 199 -36.14 8.52 -16.40
CA ALA A 199 -36.42 8.57 -17.84
C ALA A 199 -35.19 8.16 -18.67
N GLN A 200 -34.00 8.66 -18.33
CA GLN A 200 -32.76 8.27 -19.03
C GLN A 200 -32.42 6.80 -18.81
N ARG A 201 -32.59 6.29 -17.59
CA ARG A 201 -32.39 4.86 -17.29
C ARG A 201 -33.33 3.99 -18.11
N LEU A 202 -34.59 4.39 -18.26
CA LEU A 202 -35.56 3.69 -19.09
C LEU A 202 -35.13 3.68 -20.56
N GLU A 203 -34.73 4.84 -21.11
CA GLU A 203 -34.22 4.92 -22.49
C GLU A 203 -32.97 4.05 -22.72
N ILE A 204 -32.03 4.05 -21.77
CA ILE A 204 -30.82 3.21 -21.84
C ILE A 204 -31.21 1.74 -21.82
N MET A 205 -32.12 1.33 -20.92
CA MET A 205 -32.59 -0.04 -20.83
C MET A 205 -33.29 -0.50 -22.13
N GLU A 206 -34.11 0.37 -22.74
CA GLU A 206 -34.76 0.08 -24.02
C GLU A 206 -33.74 -0.06 -25.16
N HIS A 207 -32.76 0.84 -25.21
CA HIS A 207 -31.66 0.79 -26.16
C HIS A 207 -30.83 -0.49 -26.02
N ASP A 208 -30.41 -0.83 -24.80
CA ASP A 208 -29.64 -2.05 -24.51
C ASP A 208 -30.44 -3.32 -24.83
N THR A 209 -31.75 -3.30 -24.57
CA THR A 209 -32.65 -4.41 -24.96
C THR A 209 -32.71 -4.56 -26.47
N LYS A 210 -32.78 -3.45 -27.21
CA LYS A 210 -32.77 -3.47 -28.68
C LYS A 210 -31.46 -4.05 -29.22
N LEU A 211 -30.31 -3.62 -28.68
CA LEU A 211 -29.00 -4.16 -29.06
C LEU A 211 -28.87 -5.65 -28.72
N ARG A 212 -29.37 -6.08 -27.55
CA ARG A 212 -29.41 -7.49 -27.16
C ARG A 212 -30.21 -8.33 -28.15
N ILE A 213 -31.43 -7.90 -28.49
CA ILE A 213 -32.30 -8.62 -29.45
C ILE A 213 -31.64 -8.66 -30.83
N ALA A 214 -31.03 -7.56 -31.26
CA ALA A 214 -30.31 -7.49 -32.52
C ALA A 214 -29.12 -8.46 -32.58
N ALA A 215 -28.45 -8.70 -31.44
CA ALA A 215 -27.35 -9.65 -31.32
C ALA A 215 -27.77 -11.13 -31.24
N LEU A 216 -29.05 -11.43 -31.01
CA LEU A 216 -29.57 -12.82 -31.03
C LEU A 216 -29.50 -13.40 -32.44
N LYS A 217 -29.24 -14.71 -32.53
CA LYS A 217 -29.38 -15.44 -33.79
C LYS A 217 -30.86 -15.48 -34.20
N PRO A 218 -31.18 -15.59 -35.50
CA PRO A 218 -32.57 -15.61 -35.97
C PRO A 218 -33.45 -16.65 -35.26
N ALA A 219 -32.94 -17.87 -35.02
CA ALA A 219 -33.68 -18.92 -34.33
C ALA A 219 -33.95 -18.59 -32.85
N GLU A 220 -32.98 -17.99 -32.15
CA GLU A 220 -33.11 -17.58 -30.75
C GLU A 220 -34.10 -16.43 -30.60
N ARG A 221 -34.05 -15.48 -31.55
CA ARG A 221 -34.97 -14.35 -31.60
C ARG A 221 -36.42 -14.81 -31.79
N LEU A 222 -36.66 -15.76 -32.70
CA LEU A 222 -37.98 -16.34 -32.91
C LEU A 222 -38.47 -17.12 -31.68
N ALA A 223 -37.60 -17.94 -31.08
CA ALA A 223 -37.94 -18.69 -29.88
C ALA A 223 -38.30 -17.78 -28.70
N GLU A 224 -37.51 -16.74 -28.43
CA GLU A 224 -37.81 -15.79 -27.35
C GLU A 224 -39.09 -15.00 -27.62
N ARG A 225 -39.33 -14.56 -28.87
CA ARG A 225 -40.58 -13.93 -29.28
C ARG A 225 -41.78 -14.83 -29.00
N ASP A 226 -41.71 -16.09 -29.41
CA ASP A 226 -42.83 -17.04 -29.30
C ASP A 226 -43.15 -17.35 -27.83
N VAL A 227 -42.13 -17.47 -26.96
CA VAL A 227 -42.31 -17.61 -25.51
C VAL A 227 -43.02 -16.40 -24.90
N ILE A 228 -42.67 -15.18 -25.33
CA ILE A 228 -43.34 -13.96 -24.84
C ILE A 228 -44.79 -13.92 -25.31
N ILE A 229 -45.06 -14.26 -26.57
CA ILE A 229 -46.40 -14.31 -27.14
C ILE A 229 -47.28 -15.35 -26.43
N ASP A 230 -46.73 -16.51 -26.08
CA ASP A 230 -47.44 -17.52 -25.29
C ASP A 230 -47.79 -17.00 -23.88
N GLY A 231 -46.84 -16.33 -23.23
CA GLY A 231 -47.08 -15.65 -21.95
C GLY A 231 -48.17 -14.58 -22.02
N LEU A 232 -48.30 -13.85 -23.14
CA LEU A 232 -49.39 -12.90 -23.35
C LEU A 232 -50.75 -13.60 -23.43
N ALA A 233 -50.84 -14.80 -23.99
CA ALA A 233 -52.09 -15.56 -24.06
C ALA A 233 -52.60 -15.92 -22.66
N HIS A 234 -51.71 -16.36 -21.76
CA HIS A 234 -52.05 -16.62 -20.36
C HIS A 234 -52.55 -15.37 -19.62
N ARG A 235 -51.94 -14.20 -19.87
CA ARG A 235 -52.39 -12.93 -19.28
C ARG A 235 -53.74 -12.50 -19.81
N ALA A 236 -54.00 -12.69 -21.10
CA ALA A 236 -55.29 -12.41 -21.71
C ALA A 236 -56.39 -13.31 -21.12
N ASP A 237 -56.09 -14.59 -20.89
CA ASP A 237 -57.04 -15.51 -20.24
C ASP A 237 -57.37 -15.10 -18.80
N ALA A 238 -56.35 -14.69 -18.01
CA ALA A 238 -56.57 -14.16 -16.66
C ALA A 238 -57.40 -12.86 -16.68
N MET A 239 -57.16 -11.96 -17.64
CA MET A 239 -57.94 -10.74 -17.83
C MET A 239 -59.40 -11.06 -18.17
N ARG A 240 -59.63 -12.01 -19.08
CA ARG A 240 -60.97 -12.52 -19.40
C ARG A 240 -61.66 -13.04 -18.16
N GLY A 241 -61.02 -13.95 -17.41
CA GLY A 241 -61.61 -14.54 -16.21
C GLY A 241 -62.02 -13.49 -15.17
N LYS A 242 -61.21 -12.44 -15.00
CA LYS A 242 -61.55 -11.32 -14.11
C LYS A 242 -62.79 -10.54 -14.59
N LEU A 243 -62.86 -10.24 -15.89
CA LEU A 243 -63.99 -9.49 -16.48
C LEU A 243 -65.28 -10.31 -16.49
N ASP A 244 -65.19 -11.62 -16.74
CA ASP A 244 -66.32 -12.55 -16.68
C ASP A 244 -66.94 -12.60 -15.27
N ILE A 245 -66.10 -12.68 -14.23
CA ILE A 245 -66.55 -12.63 -12.82
C ILE A 245 -67.25 -11.29 -12.50
N GLN A 246 -66.83 -10.20 -13.14
CA GLN A 246 -67.45 -8.88 -13.01
C GLN A 246 -68.74 -8.71 -13.83
N GLY A 247 -69.15 -9.72 -14.60
CA GLY A 247 -70.36 -9.70 -15.41
C GLY A 247 -70.24 -8.95 -16.74
N ASP A 248 -69.02 -8.71 -17.22
CA ASP A 248 -68.77 -8.02 -18.49
C ASP A 248 -69.03 -8.96 -19.68
N LYS A 249 -70.12 -8.71 -20.43
CA LYS A 249 -70.53 -9.54 -21.58
C LYS A 249 -69.52 -9.55 -22.74
N ASP A 250 -68.60 -8.57 -22.77
CA ASP A 250 -67.58 -8.43 -23.81
C ASP A 250 -66.19 -8.89 -23.35
N ALA A 251 -66.08 -9.59 -22.21
CA ALA A 251 -64.81 -10.01 -21.61
C ALA A 251 -63.87 -10.72 -22.59
N LEU A 252 -64.38 -11.67 -23.38
CA LEU A 252 -63.59 -12.38 -24.39
C LEU A 252 -63.08 -11.45 -25.50
N ALA A 253 -63.93 -10.54 -25.98
CA ALA A 253 -63.57 -9.61 -27.04
C ALA A 253 -62.50 -8.61 -26.55
N LYS A 254 -62.67 -8.09 -25.33
CA LYS A 254 -61.70 -7.18 -24.69
C LYS A 254 -60.35 -7.85 -24.45
N ALA A 255 -60.34 -9.08 -23.94
CA ALA A 255 -59.12 -9.85 -23.72
C ALA A 255 -58.39 -10.17 -25.03
N ARG A 256 -59.11 -10.56 -26.09
CA ARG A 256 -58.54 -10.81 -27.42
C ARG A 256 -57.97 -9.53 -28.05
N ALA A 257 -58.71 -8.43 -28.02
CA ALA A 257 -58.25 -7.16 -28.54
C ALA A 257 -56.97 -6.66 -27.83
N TRP A 258 -56.89 -6.84 -26.51
CA TRP A 258 -55.69 -6.55 -25.75
C TRP A 258 -54.52 -7.47 -26.17
N TYR A 259 -54.75 -8.78 -26.27
CA TYR A 259 -53.74 -9.75 -26.71
C TYR A 259 -53.19 -9.41 -28.10
N ASP A 260 -54.06 -9.18 -29.09
CA ASP A 260 -53.66 -8.86 -30.46
C ASP A 260 -52.83 -7.57 -30.52
N THR A 261 -53.19 -6.57 -29.70
CA THR A 261 -52.44 -5.31 -29.58
C THR A 261 -51.05 -5.54 -29.00
N GLU A 262 -50.92 -6.28 -27.90
CA GLU A 262 -49.62 -6.55 -27.26
C GLU A 262 -48.76 -7.49 -28.10
N LYS A 263 -49.36 -8.49 -28.75
CA LYS A 263 -48.70 -9.38 -29.69
C LYS A 263 -48.06 -8.58 -30.83
N GLY A 264 -48.80 -7.65 -31.44
CA GLY A 264 -48.26 -6.79 -32.50
C GLY A 264 -47.06 -5.95 -32.04
N LYS A 265 -47.05 -5.47 -30.79
CA LYS A 265 -45.88 -4.77 -30.20
C LYS A 265 -44.67 -5.69 -30.05
N VAL A 266 -44.88 -6.93 -29.61
CA VAL A 266 -43.79 -7.91 -29.48
C VAL A 266 -43.25 -8.30 -30.84
N GLU A 267 -44.12 -8.57 -31.81
CA GLU A 267 -43.71 -8.89 -33.18
C GLU A 267 -42.89 -7.76 -33.81
N ALA A 268 -43.31 -6.50 -33.64
CA ALA A 268 -42.56 -5.34 -34.11
C ALA A 268 -41.20 -5.18 -33.40
N LYS A 269 -41.12 -5.53 -32.11
CA LYS A 269 -39.87 -5.46 -31.33
C LYS A 269 -38.84 -6.53 -31.72
N TYR A 270 -39.30 -7.67 -32.21
CA TYR A 270 -38.47 -8.83 -32.56
C TYR A 270 -38.29 -9.05 -34.08
N ALA A 271 -38.82 -8.15 -34.92
CA ALA A 271 -38.58 -8.14 -36.36
C ALA A 271 -37.11 -7.75 -36.67
#